data_AF-A0AA39JEP6-F1
#
_entry.id   AF-A0AA39JEP6-F1
#
_cell.length_a   1.000
_cell.length_b   1.000
_cell.length_c   1.000
_cell.angle_alpha   90.00
_cell.angle_beta   90.00
_cell.angle_gamma   90.00
#
_symmetry.space_group_name_H-M   'P 1'
#
loop_
_entity.id
_entity.type
_entity.pdbx_description
1 polymer ?
#
loop_
_entity_poly.entity_id
_entity_poly.type
_entity_poly.pdbx_seq_one_letter_code
_entity_poly.pdbx_strand_id
1 'polypeptide(L)'
;SHAFISAPSSRRCRAPCPGLNTLANHGYVSRDGQDIAFFDLIRAIVHVYNVSIPLALFLALPGYLLYGTFHFTGWPWRWTWVLSLAALSDFGASRLAHRASLVHVNHPSHCPDPELLESLISACPSGLSIRDFAEVRVKREAALEKPINWWHEQVALGESALSWLLFRDGSDSTATVPVERMRVFFGQERLPEGWWERVRPQQAIGLFTARRIANEVQK
;
A
#
# COMPACT_ATOMS: atom_id res chain seq x y z
N SER A 1 -0.87 -21.20 8.62
CA SER A 1 -1.73 -21.12 7.42
C SER A 1 -1.95 -19.65 7.07
N HIS A 2 -1.81 -19.25 5.81
CA HIS A 2 -1.99 -17.87 5.33
C HIS A 2 -3.37 -17.63 4.68
N ALA A 3 -4.38 -18.36 5.16
CA ALA A 3 -5.74 -18.17 4.70
C ALA A 3 -6.19 -16.73 4.99
N PHE A 4 -6.95 -16.17 4.04
CA PHE A 4 -7.64 -14.91 4.26
C PHE A 4 -8.66 -15.11 5.39
N ILE A 5 -8.57 -14.27 6.41
CA ILE A 5 -9.57 -14.21 7.47
C ILE A 5 -10.16 -12.82 7.41
N SER A 6 -11.44 -12.72 7.02
CA SER A 6 -12.18 -11.48 7.17
C SER A 6 -12.33 -11.22 8.67
N ALA A 7 -11.54 -10.31 9.21
CA ALA A 7 -11.76 -9.83 10.56
C ALA A 7 -13.15 -9.15 10.65
N PRO A 8 -13.79 -9.15 11.84
CA PRO A 8 -15.03 -8.38 12.07
C PRO A 8 -14.87 -6.95 11.55
N SER A 9 -15.92 -6.33 11.01
CA SER A 9 -15.84 -5.08 10.24
C SER A 9 -15.05 -3.94 10.93
N SER A 10 -15.13 -3.80 12.26
CA SER A 10 -14.36 -2.80 13.04
C SER A 10 -12.86 -3.09 13.15
N ARG A 11 -12.44 -4.27 12.71
CA ARG A 11 -11.08 -4.79 12.72
C ARG A 11 -10.65 -5.31 11.34
N ARG A 12 -11.22 -4.87 10.22
CA ARG A 12 -10.70 -5.33 8.90
C ARG A 12 -9.42 -4.62 8.46
N CYS A 13 -9.34 -3.32 8.72
CA CYS A 13 -8.26 -2.49 8.20
C CYS A 13 -7.52 -1.84 9.37
N ARG A 14 -6.21 -1.61 9.24
CA ARG A 14 -5.35 -1.13 10.33
C ARG A 14 -4.50 0.05 9.95
N ALA A 15 -4.11 0.17 8.70
CA ALA A 15 -3.30 1.24 8.15
C ALA A 15 -4.07 1.91 7.00
N PRO A 16 -3.71 3.14 6.58
CA PRO A 16 -4.22 3.71 5.34
C PRO A 16 -3.58 3.04 4.09
N CYS A 17 -2.96 1.88 4.26
CA CYS A 17 -2.19 1.17 3.24
C CYS A 17 -2.82 -0.22 2.98
N PRO A 18 -3.45 -0.43 1.80
CA PRO A 18 -4.08 -1.71 1.47
C PRO A 18 -3.07 -2.86 1.43
N GLY A 19 -1.82 -2.59 1.05
CA GLY A 19 -0.74 -3.58 1.04
C GLY A 19 -0.42 -4.13 2.44
N LEU A 20 -0.33 -3.27 3.46
CA LEU A 20 -0.04 -3.71 4.83
C LEU A 20 -1.24 -4.42 5.46
N ASN A 21 -2.45 -3.92 5.21
CA ASN A 21 -3.67 -4.56 5.68
C ASN A 21 -3.85 -5.95 5.05
N THR A 22 -3.54 -6.10 3.76
CA THR A 22 -3.54 -7.41 3.09
C THR A 22 -2.58 -8.39 3.75
N LEU A 23 -1.35 -7.97 4.11
CA LEU A 23 -0.40 -8.83 4.82
C LEU A 23 -0.96 -9.27 6.18
N ALA A 24 -1.60 -8.37 6.93
CA ALA A 24 -2.22 -8.69 8.22
C ALA A 24 -3.45 -9.62 8.06
N ASN A 25 -4.31 -9.37 7.08
CA ASN A 25 -5.50 -10.17 6.78
C ASN A 25 -5.16 -11.61 6.37
N HIS A 26 -3.98 -11.84 5.80
CA HIS A 26 -3.44 -13.15 5.47
C HIS A 26 -2.47 -13.70 6.54
N GLY A 27 -2.19 -12.95 7.61
CA GLY A 27 -1.29 -13.39 8.69
C GLY A 27 0.17 -13.55 8.28
N TYR A 28 0.64 -12.78 7.29
CA TYR A 28 2.07 -12.65 6.97
C TYR A 28 2.80 -11.71 7.94
N VAL A 29 2.04 -10.80 8.56
CA VAL A 29 2.43 -10.03 9.75
C VAL A 29 1.35 -10.22 10.81
N SER A 30 1.50 -9.60 11.99
CA SER A 30 0.51 -9.72 13.06
C SER A 30 -0.89 -9.33 12.57
N ARG A 31 -1.88 -10.23 12.78
CA ARG A 31 -3.26 -10.05 12.31
C ARG A 31 -3.99 -8.90 13.00
N ASP A 32 -3.56 -8.56 14.22
CA ASP A 32 -4.08 -7.39 14.92
C ASP A 32 -3.42 -6.07 14.47
N GLY A 33 -2.34 -6.15 13.69
CA GLY A 33 -1.57 -5.00 13.21
C GLY A 33 -0.66 -4.37 14.26
N GLN A 34 -0.36 -5.07 15.36
CA GLN A 34 0.49 -4.60 16.45
C GLN A 34 1.86 -5.28 16.45
N ASP A 35 2.85 -4.64 17.08
CA ASP A 35 4.17 -5.21 17.37
C ASP A 35 4.89 -5.83 16.16
N ILE A 36 4.70 -5.26 14.96
CA ILE A 36 5.29 -5.80 13.75
C ILE A 36 6.79 -5.46 13.73
N ALA A 37 7.65 -6.46 13.89
CA ALA A 37 9.10 -6.26 13.86
C ALA A 37 9.60 -5.87 12.46
N PHE A 38 10.57 -4.95 12.41
CA PHE A 38 11.11 -4.40 11.16
C PHE A 38 11.48 -5.47 10.13
N PHE A 39 12.31 -6.45 10.52
CA PHE A 39 12.75 -7.49 9.59
C PHE A 39 11.65 -8.46 9.19
N ASP A 40 10.62 -8.66 10.03
CA ASP A 40 9.49 -9.51 9.67
C ASP A 40 8.61 -8.83 8.63
N LEU A 41 8.40 -7.51 8.74
CA LEU A 41 7.73 -6.76 7.68
C LEU A 41 8.51 -6.83 6.35
N ILE A 42 9.83 -6.63 6.37
CA ILE A 42 10.66 -6.74 5.17
C ILE A 42 10.51 -8.11 4.51
N ARG A 43 10.61 -9.19 5.29
CA ARG A 43 10.43 -10.55 4.78
C ARG A 43 9.04 -10.76 4.18
N ALA A 44 8.00 -10.28 4.86
CA ALA A 44 6.62 -10.38 4.39
C ALA A 44 6.41 -9.66 3.05
N ILE A 45 6.88 -8.41 2.93
CA ILE A 45 6.75 -7.62 1.69
C ILE A 45 7.51 -8.31 0.55
N VAL A 46 8.76 -8.72 0.76
CA VAL A 46 9.57 -9.42 -0.27
C VAL A 46 8.89 -10.73 -0.70
N HIS A 47 8.46 -11.54 0.27
CA HIS A 47 7.85 -12.83 0.00
C HIS A 47 6.52 -12.67 -0.76
N VAL A 48 5.59 -11.88 -0.25
CA VAL A 48 4.24 -11.76 -0.80
C VAL A 48 4.23 -11.00 -2.11
N TYR A 49 4.89 -9.84 -2.17
CA TYR A 49 4.80 -8.91 -3.29
C TYR A 49 5.89 -9.05 -4.35
N ASN A 50 6.85 -9.96 -4.15
CA ASN A 50 8.03 -10.12 -5.00
C ASN A 50 8.79 -8.80 -5.23
N VAL A 51 8.90 -7.96 -4.22
CA VAL A 51 9.73 -6.75 -4.31
C VAL A 51 11.16 -7.09 -3.91
N SER A 52 12.14 -6.37 -4.46
CA SER A 52 13.53 -6.55 -4.05
C SER A 52 13.75 -6.07 -2.62
N ILE A 53 14.76 -6.64 -1.93
CA ILE A 53 15.14 -6.22 -0.57
C ILE A 53 15.41 -4.70 -0.49
N PRO A 54 16.17 -4.08 -1.42
CA PRO A 54 16.37 -2.63 -1.41
C PRO A 54 15.05 -1.83 -1.47
N LEU A 55 14.09 -2.28 -2.30
CA LEU A 55 12.79 -1.62 -2.38
C LEU A 55 11.97 -1.85 -1.09
N ALA A 56 11.95 -3.07 -0.55
CA ALA A 56 11.26 -3.35 0.71
C ALA A 56 11.80 -2.50 1.87
N LEU A 57 13.14 -2.36 1.97
CA LEU A 57 13.79 -1.50 2.95
C LEU A 57 13.38 -0.03 2.75
N PHE A 58 13.41 0.45 1.52
CA PHE A 58 12.99 1.81 1.17
C PHE A 58 11.53 2.09 1.55
N LEU A 59 10.63 1.12 1.39
CA LEU A 59 9.21 1.27 1.74
C LEU A 59 8.95 1.19 3.24
N ALA A 60 9.61 0.27 3.95
CA ALA A 60 9.36 0.08 5.37
C ALA A 60 10.04 1.16 6.24
N LEU A 61 11.26 1.57 5.90
CA LEU A 61 12.10 2.39 6.77
C LEU A 61 11.43 3.70 7.24
N PRO A 62 10.75 4.50 6.38
CA PRO A 62 10.06 5.70 6.83
C PRO A 62 8.99 5.43 7.88
N GLY A 63 8.23 4.33 7.75
CA GLY A 63 7.21 3.94 8.72
C GLY A 63 7.81 3.67 10.10
N TYR A 64 8.94 2.98 10.15
CA TYR A 64 9.60 2.69 11.42
C TYR A 64 10.30 3.93 12.01
N LEU A 65 10.91 4.79 11.19
CA LEU A 65 11.54 6.03 11.68
C LEU A 65 10.53 7.03 12.26
N LEU A 66 9.35 7.12 11.66
CA LEU A 66 8.34 8.13 12.05
C LEU A 66 7.40 7.63 13.16
N TYR A 67 7.20 6.31 13.27
CA TYR A 67 6.16 5.72 14.12
C TYR A 67 6.63 4.54 14.96
N GLY A 68 7.82 4.00 14.68
CA GLY A 68 8.30 2.78 15.33
C GLY A 68 8.75 3.01 16.77
N THR A 69 8.52 2.01 17.61
CA THR A 69 8.94 1.98 19.01
C THR A 69 9.87 0.79 19.25
N PHE A 70 10.66 0.84 20.33
CA PHE A 70 11.48 -0.29 20.74
C PHE A 70 10.81 -1.03 21.87
N HIS A 71 10.45 -2.29 21.64
CA HIS A 71 9.89 -3.17 22.67
C HIS A 71 10.95 -4.16 23.15
N PHE A 72 10.93 -4.44 24.44
CA PHE A 72 11.78 -5.46 25.05
C PHE A 72 11.14 -6.84 24.82
N THR A 73 11.80 -7.68 24.02
CA THR A 73 11.27 -9.00 23.60
C THR A 73 11.92 -10.18 24.31
N GLY A 74 12.80 -9.94 25.29
CA GLY A 74 13.24 -10.95 26.25
C GLY A 74 14.75 -11.09 26.41
N TRP A 75 15.15 -12.20 27.05
CA TRP A 75 16.52 -12.46 27.49
C TRP A 75 17.43 -13.01 26.37
N PRO A 76 18.74 -12.68 26.37
CA PRO A 76 19.38 -11.63 27.15
C PRO A 76 19.31 -10.31 26.36
N TRP A 77 18.42 -9.41 26.75
CA TRP A 77 18.40 -8.00 26.29
C TRP A 77 18.08 -7.79 24.81
N ARG A 78 17.07 -8.51 24.29
CA ARG A 78 16.60 -8.28 22.92
C ARG A 78 15.62 -7.11 22.89
N TRP A 79 16.05 -6.01 22.30
CA TRP A 79 15.17 -4.92 21.88
C TRP A 79 14.79 -5.13 20.43
N THR A 80 13.52 -4.99 20.11
CA THR A 80 13.00 -5.13 18.74
C THR A 80 12.33 -3.83 18.34
N TRP A 81 12.71 -3.32 17.17
CA TRP A 81 12.06 -2.17 16.56
C TRP A 81 10.75 -2.64 15.93
N VAL A 82 9.64 -2.18 16.47
CA VAL A 82 8.29 -2.59 16.11
C VAL A 82 7.48 -1.41 15.61
N LEU A 83 6.42 -1.72 14.85
CA LEU A 83 5.48 -0.74 14.31
C LEU A 83 4.05 -1.25 14.48
N SER A 84 3.15 -0.36 14.90
CA SER A 84 1.70 -0.57 14.87
C SER A 84 1.11 0.05 13.60
N LEU A 85 0.36 -0.74 12.84
CA LEU A 85 -0.25 -0.29 11.58
C LEU A 85 -1.19 0.90 11.76
N ALA A 86 -1.89 0.97 12.90
CA ALA A 86 -2.80 2.08 13.24
C ALA A 86 -2.10 3.45 13.29
N ALA A 87 -0.84 3.49 13.72
CA ALA A 87 -0.09 4.74 13.80
C ALA A 87 0.14 5.37 12.43
N LEU A 88 0.13 4.57 11.36
CA LEU A 88 0.32 5.06 9.99
C LEU A 88 -0.82 5.97 9.51
N SER A 89 -1.99 5.95 10.15
CA SER A 89 -3.14 6.79 9.80
C SER A 89 -3.05 8.21 10.32
N ASP A 90 -2.04 8.55 11.13
CA ASP A 90 -1.87 9.92 11.64
C ASP A 90 -1.51 10.89 10.52
N PHE A 91 -2.21 12.02 10.44
CA PHE A 91 -1.94 13.08 9.47
C PHE A 91 -0.94 14.10 10.02
N GLY A 92 -0.12 14.67 9.13
CA GLY A 92 0.84 15.71 9.47
C GLY A 92 1.83 15.93 8.33
N ALA A 93 2.55 17.06 8.35
CA ALA A 93 3.45 17.42 7.24
C ALA A 93 4.57 16.39 7.00
N SER A 94 5.06 15.74 8.07
CA SER A 94 6.10 14.70 8.03
C SER A 94 5.54 13.27 8.13
N ARG A 95 4.22 13.12 8.16
CA ARG A 95 3.55 11.81 8.29
C ARG A 95 3.39 11.14 6.94
N LEU A 96 3.22 9.81 6.93
CA LEU A 96 3.00 9.04 5.70
C LEU A 96 1.58 9.20 5.16
N ALA A 97 0.56 9.14 6.04
CA ALA A 97 -0.80 9.42 5.61
C ALA A 97 -0.92 10.86 5.09
N HIS A 98 -1.57 10.98 3.94
CA HIS A 98 -1.73 12.24 3.24
C HIS A 98 -3.15 12.37 2.67
N ARG A 99 -3.49 13.59 2.25
CA ARG A 99 -4.75 13.87 1.55
C ARG A 99 -4.66 13.46 0.09
N ALA A 100 -5.80 13.38 -0.59
CA ALA A 100 -5.90 12.98 -2.00
C ALA A 100 -5.44 11.54 -2.30
N SER A 101 -5.45 10.64 -1.30
CA SER A 101 -5.31 9.19 -1.54
C SER A 101 -6.40 8.66 -2.46
N LEU A 102 -6.12 7.58 -3.20
CA LEU A 102 -7.02 7.03 -4.22
C LEU A 102 -8.39 6.61 -3.66
N VAL A 103 -8.37 5.85 -2.55
CA VAL A 103 -9.57 5.25 -1.96
C VAL A 103 -9.74 5.58 -0.49
N HIS A 104 -9.02 6.58 0.03
CA HIS A 104 -9.18 7.02 1.42
C HIS A 104 -9.63 8.49 1.46
N VAL A 105 -10.52 8.76 2.40
CA VAL A 105 -10.99 10.08 2.80
C VAL A 105 -9.85 10.98 3.30
N ASN A 106 -10.04 12.31 3.22
CA ASN A 106 -9.00 13.31 3.51
C ASN A 106 -8.78 13.59 5.02
N HIS A 107 -9.09 12.61 5.87
CA HIS A 107 -8.89 12.64 7.31
C HIS A 107 -8.44 11.25 7.78
N PRO A 108 -7.86 11.11 8.99
CA PRO A 108 -7.39 9.82 9.50
C PRO A 108 -8.43 8.71 9.31
N SER A 109 -8.06 7.70 8.54
CA SER A 109 -8.86 6.51 8.29
C SER A 109 -7.93 5.30 8.24
N HIS A 110 -8.45 4.16 8.67
CA HIS A 110 -7.79 2.87 8.55
C HIS A 110 -8.34 2.05 7.38
N CYS A 111 -9.52 2.39 6.86
CA CYS A 111 -10.26 1.61 5.88
C CYS A 111 -10.44 2.40 4.57
N PRO A 112 -10.49 1.71 3.42
CA PRO A 112 -10.91 2.32 2.18
C PRO A 112 -12.37 2.81 2.26
N ASP A 113 -12.64 3.93 1.63
CA ASP A 113 -13.95 4.50 1.47
C ASP A 113 -14.67 3.86 0.26
N PRO A 114 -15.84 3.23 0.45
CA PRO A 114 -16.55 2.55 -0.64
C PRO A 114 -16.94 3.47 -1.80
N GLU A 115 -17.29 4.73 -1.53
CA GLU A 115 -17.71 5.68 -2.57
C GLU A 115 -16.52 6.11 -3.43
N LEU A 116 -15.36 6.36 -2.80
CA LEU A 116 -14.12 6.64 -3.53
C LEU A 116 -13.66 5.44 -4.37
N LEU A 117 -13.81 4.21 -3.86
CA LEU A 117 -13.49 3.02 -4.64
C LEU A 117 -14.41 2.86 -5.85
N GLU A 118 -15.72 3.01 -5.69
CA GLU A 118 -16.65 2.94 -6.83
C GLU A 118 -16.42 4.09 -7.81
N SER A 119 -16.08 5.29 -7.34
CA SER A 119 -15.70 6.42 -8.19
C SER A 119 -14.47 6.09 -9.04
N LEU A 120 -13.42 5.52 -8.42
CA LEU A 120 -12.21 5.08 -9.11
C LEU A 120 -12.51 4.02 -10.18
N ILE A 121 -13.32 3.01 -9.85
CA ILE A 121 -13.68 1.95 -10.80
C ILE A 121 -14.52 2.50 -11.95
N SER A 122 -15.48 3.37 -11.65
CA SER A 122 -16.36 3.98 -12.66
C SER A 122 -15.59 4.89 -13.62
N ALA A 123 -14.53 5.54 -13.14
CA ALA A 123 -13.64 6.35 -13.96
C ALA A 123 -12.77 5.52 -14.92
N CYS A 124 -12.51 4.25 -14.58
CA CYS A 124 -11.57 3.37 -15.29
C CYS A 124 -12.20 2.01 -15.63
N PRO A 125 -13.27 1.96 -16.45
CA PRO A 125 -14.03 0.74 -16.71
C PRO A 125 -13.22 -0.36 -17.43
N SER A 126 -12.18 0.03 -18.17
CA SER A 126 -11.27 -0.89 -18.87
C SER A 126 -10.08 -1.34 -18.01
N GLY A 127 -10.05 -0.97 -16.72
CA GLY A 127 -8.90 -1.13 -15.84
C GLY A 127 -8.10 0.17 -15.67
N LEU A 128 -7.26 0.19 -14.64
CA LEU A 128 -6.49 1.37 -14.22
C LEU A 128 -5.08 1.32 -14.81
N SER A 129 -4.84 2.08 -15.88
CA SER A 129 -3.50 2.26 -16.46
C SER A 129 -2.64 3.21 -15.63
N ILE A 130 -1.34 3.27 -15.93
CA ILE A 130 -0.45 4.21 -15.26
C ILE A 130 -0.82 5.69 -15.50
N ARG A 131 -1.41 6.00 -16.66
CA ARG A 131 -1.90 7.35 -16.97
C ARG A 131 -3.15 7.68 -16.17
N ASP A 132 -4.04 6.71 -16.00
CA ASP A 132 -5.25 6.89 -15.20
C ASP A 132 -4.91 7.17 -13.73
N PHE A 133 -3.85 6.55 -13.18
CA PHE A 133 -3.34 6.93 -11.85
C PHE A 133 -2.99 8.42 -11.77
N ALA A 134 -2.30 8.97 -12.78
CA ALA A 134 -1.95 10.38 -12.84
C ALA A 134 -3.21 11.27 -12.92
N GLU A 135 -4.15 10.94 -13.79
CA GLU A 135 -5.39 11.70 -13.95
C GLU A 135 -6.28 11.69 -12.70
N VAL A 136 -6.47 10.53 -12.08
CA VAL A 136 -7.21 10.40 -10.83
C VAL A 136 -6.55 11.23 -9.75
N ARG A 137 -5.22 11.21 -9.66
CA ARG A 137 -4.47 11.98 -8.68
C ARG A 137 -4.61 13.48 -8.88
N VAL A 138 -4.48 13.97 -10.12
CA VAL A 138 -4.73 15.39 -10.44
C VAL A 138 -6.15 15.79 -10.03
N LYS A 139 -7.17 14.96 -10.32
CA LYS A 139 -8.56 15.23 -9.91
C LYS A 139 -8.72 15.25 -8.39
N ARG A 140 -8.10 14.31 -7.67
CA ARG A 140 -8.17 14.22 -6.19
C ARG A 140 -7.48 15.40 -5.52
N GLU A 141 -6.35 15.86 -6.04
CA GLU A 141 -5.61 17.01 -5.51
C GLU A 141 -6.28 18.35 -5.82
N ALA A 142 -6.91 18.49 -6.99
CA ALA A 142 -7.67 19.69 -7.35
C ALA A 142 -8.87 19.96 -6.43
N ALA A 143 -9.38 18.92 -5.75
CA ALA A 143 -10.45 19.03 -4.77
C ALA A 143 -9.97 19.46 -3.37
N LEU A 144 -8.67 19.65 -3.15
CA LEU A 144 -8.12 20.10 -1.87
C LEU A 144 -8.08 21.61 -1.78
N GLU A 145 -8.38 22.15 -0.59
CA GLU A 145 -8.20 23.58 -0.30
C GLU A 145 -6.73 24.02 -0.36
N LYS A 146 -5.82 23.10 -0.05
CA LYS A 146 -4.38 23.34 -0.04
C LYS A 146 -3.66 22.20 -0.76
N PRO A 147 -2.67 22.50 -1.60
CA PRO A 147 -1.87 21.47 -2.24
C PRO A 147 -1.14 20.63 -1.18
N ILE A 148 -0.93 19.36 -1.50
CA ILE A 148 -0.07 18.51 -0.68
C ILE A 148 1.39 18.97 -0.78
N ASN A 149 2.19 18.65 0.24
CA ASN A 149 3.61 18.99 0.21
C ASN A 149 4.38 18.01 -0.68
N TRP A 150 5.63 18.37 -1.00
CA TRP A 150 6.52 17.54 -1.82
C TRP A 150 6.71 16.11 -1.26
N TRP A 151 6.80 15.95 0.06
CA TRP A 151 6.95 14.62 0.67
C TRP A 151 5.74 13.71 0.38
N HIS A 152 4.53 14.23 0.60
CA HIS A 152 3.28 13.53 0.29
C HIS A 152 3.12 13.29 -1.22
N GLU A 153 3.61 14.21 -2.05
CA GLU A 153 3.64 13.99 -3.51
C GLU A 153 4.48 12.76 -3.86
N GLN A 154 5.69 12.63 -3.29
CA GLN A 154 6.55 11.47 -3.53
C GLN A 154 5.91 10.15 -3.04
N VAL A 155 5.23 10.18 -1.88
CA VAL A 155 4.49 9.01 -1.36
C VAL A 155 3.39 8.60 -2.33
N ALA A 156 2.54 9.54 -2.76
CA ALA A 156 1.42 9.27 -3.66
C ALA A 156 1.86 8.74 -5.04
N LEU A 157 2.97 9.27 -5.58
CA LEU A 157 3.57 8.77 -6.82
C LEU A 157 4.08 7.33 -6.66
N GLY A 158 4.74 7.04 -5.54
CA GLY A 158 5.22 5.70 -5.20
C GLY A 158 4.08 4.69 -5.04
N GLU A 159 3.00 5.07 -4.34
CA GLU A 159 1.81 4.24 -4.17
C GLU A 159 1.15 3.89 -5.51
N SER A 160 1.04 4.88 -6.40
CA SER A 160 0.48 4.69 -7.75
C SER A 160 1.33 3.72 -8.57
N ALA A 161 2.65 3.93 -8.59
CA ALA A 161 3.58 3.08 -9.32
C ALA A 161 3.59 1.64 -8.81
N LEU A 162 3.61 1.45 -7.49
CA LEU A 162 3.59 0.11 -6.89
C LEU A 162 2.27 -0.60 -7.13
N SER A 163 1.15 0.10 -6.99
CA SER A 163 -0.17 -0.47 -7.26
C SER A 163 -0.28 -0.97 -8.70
N TRP A 164 0.20 -0.18 -9.67
CA TRP A 164 0.24 -0.61 -11.07
C TRP A 164 1.19 -1.80 -11.28
N LEU A 165 2.43 -1.72 -10.79
CA LEU A 165 3.44 -2.77 -10.96
C LEU A 165 3.03 -4.12 -10.35
N LEU A 166 2.32 -4.10 -9.22
CA LEU A 166 1.90 -5.30 -8.50
C LEU A 166 0.70 -5.99 -9.14
N PHE A 167 -0.24 -5.23 -9.68
CA PHE A 167 -1.56 -5.75 -10.05
C PHE A 167 -1.91 -5.60 -11.53
N ARG A 168 -1.01 -5.10 -12.37
CA ARG A 168 -1.23 -5.05 -13.82
C ARG A 168 -1.33 -6.44 -14.47
N ASP A 169 -2.10 -6.55 -15.55
CA ASP A 169 -2.36 -7.80 -16.28
C ASP A 169 -1.35 -8.13 -17.39
N GLY A 170 -0.40 -7.23 -17.66
CA GLY A 170 0.66 -7.40 -18.65
C GLY A 170 1.98 -6.76 -18.21
N SER A 171 3.02 -6.92 -19.03
CA SER A 171 4.36 -6.38 -18.73
C SER A 171 4.69 -5.07 -19.44
N ASP A 172 3.95 -4.73 -20.50
CA ASP A 172 4.17 -3.51 -21.28
C ASP A 172 3.52 -2.26 -20.64
N SER A 173 3.63 -1.12 -21.32
CA SER A 173 3.09 0.17 -20.87
C SER A 173 1.59 0.34 -21.08
N THR A 174 0.95 -0.56 -21.83
CA THR A 174 -0.51 -0.57 -22.06
C THR A 174 -1.25 -1.40 -21.02
N ALA A 175 -0.52 -2.21 -20.25
CA ALA A 175 -1.05 -3.00 -19.17
C ALA A 175 -1.85 -2.16 -18.17
N THR A 176 -2.93 -2.73 -17.67
CA THR A 176 -3.84 -2.05 -16.73
C THR A 176 -3.98 -2.89 -15.48
N VAL A 177 -4.35 -2.29 -14.35
CA VAL A 177 -4.86 -3.04 -13.21
C VAL A 177 -6.34 -3.36 -13.49
N PRO A 178 -6.73 -4.63 -13.70
CA PRO A 178 -8.11 -4.98 -13.98
C PRO A 178 -9.04 -4.57 -12.84
N VAL A 179 -10.27 -4.17 -13.19
CA VAL A 179 -11.31 -3.74 -12.24
C VAL A 179 -11.50 -4.74 -11.09
N GLU A 180 -11.51 -6.03 -11.39
CA GLU A 180 -11.66 -7.06 -10.34
C GLU A 180 -10.49 -7.04 -9.34
N ARG A 181 -9.26 -6.84 -9.82
CA ARG A 181 -8.10 -6.72 -8.92
C ARG A 181 -8.18 -5.44 -8.10
N MET A 182 -8.75 -4.36 -8.64
CA MET A 182 -9.00 -3.14 -7.88
C MET A 182 -10.01 -3.40 -6.75
N ARG A 183 -11.15 -4.04 -7.05
CA ARG A 183 -12.17 -4.39 -6.04
C ARG A 183 -11.59 -5.25 -4.92
N VAL A 184 -10.81 -6.26 -5.28
CA VAL A 184 -10.22 -7.19 -4.31
C VAL A 184 -9.11 -6.55 -3.50
N PHE A 185 -8.16 -5.85 -4.13
CA PHE A 185 -7.01 -5.31 -3.41
C PHE A 185 -7.37 -4.01 -2.65
N PHE A 186 -7.94 -3.01 -3.34
CA PHE A 186 -8.26 -1.72 -2.70
C PHE A 186 -9.49 -1.79 -1.81
N GLY A 187 -10.49 -2.62 -2.14
CA GLY A 187 -11.73 -2.71 -1.38
C GLY A 187 -11.74 -3.78 -0.30
N GLN A 188 -11.26 -4.98 -0.62
CA GLN A 188 -11.28 -6.12 0.31
C GLN A 188 -9.95 -6.30 1.06
N GLU A 189 -8.88 -5.63 0.62
CA GLU A 189 -7.52 -5.77 1.17
C GLU A 189 -7.12 -7.24 1.28
N ARG A 190 -7.27 -7.91 0.14
CA ARG A 190 -7.08 -9.35 -0.04
C ARG A 190 -6.18 -9.58 -1.26
N LEU A 191 -5.41 -10.67 -1.21
CA LEU A 191 -4.68 -11.13 -2.40
C LEU A 191 -5.68 -11.66 -3.45
N PRO A 192 -5.59 -11.21 -4.72
CA PRO A 192 -6.41 -11.75 -5.80
C PRO A 192 -6.31 -13.27 -5.94
N GLU A 193 -7.35 -13.89 -6.51
CA GLU A 193 -7.33 -15.33 -6.79
C GLU A 193 -6.19 -15.69 -7.76
N GLY A 194 -5.52 -16.81 -7.48
CA GLY A 194 -4.33 -17.21 -8.24
C GLY A 194 -3.14 -16.29 -8.02
N TRP A 195 -3.05 -15.64 -6.84
CA TRP A 195 -1.95 -14.73 -6.52
C TRP A 195 -0.59 -15.34 -6.80
N TRP A 196 -0.31 -16.53 -6.26
CA TRP A 196 1.02 -17.13 -6.34
C TRP A 196 1.35 -17.64 -7.75
N GLU A 197 0.34 -18.06 -8.51
CA GLU A 197 0.51 -18.74 -9.78
C GLU A 197 0.47 -17.78 -10.98
N ARG A 198 -0.39 -16.75 -10.92
CA ARG A 198 -0.77 -15.95 -12.10
C ARG A 198 -0.72 -14.44 -11.91
N VAL A 199 -0.95 -13.94 -10.70
CA VAL A 199 -1.09 -12.48 -10.48
C VAL A 199 0.17 -11.84 -9.92
N ARG A 200 0.84 -12.49 -8.96
CA ARG A 200 2.07 -12.02 -8.34
C ARG A 200 3.13 -11.78 -9.42
N PRO A 201 3.84 -10.64 -9.39
CA PRO A 201 4.92 -10.38 -10.34
C PRO A 201 5.92 -11.53 -10.35
N GLN A 202 6.22 -12.07 -11.54
CA GLN A 202 7.17 -13.19 -11.68
C GLN A 202 8.62 -12.72 -11.55
N GLN A 203 8.91 -11.51 -12.06
CA GLN A 203 10.18 -10.84 -11.86
C GLN A 203 10.09 -9.90 -10.66
N ALA A 204 11.16 -9.85 -9.87
CA ALA A 204 11.17 -9.02 -8.69
C ALA A 204 11.10 -7.53 -9.04
N ILE A 205 10.19 -6.78 -8.41
CA ILE A 205 10.08 -5.34 -8.61
C ILE A 205 11.27 -4.67 -7.90
N GLY A 206 12.16 -4.07 -8.68
CA GLY A 206 13.33 -3.35 -8.18
C GLY A 206 13.05 -1.88 -7.87
N LEU A 207 13.86 -1.29 -6.99
CA LEU A 207 13.78 0.12 -6.60
C LEU A 207 13.85 1.07 -7.81
N PHE A 208 14.77 0.82 -8.76
CA PHE A 208 14.90 1.66 -9.95
C PHE A 208 13.69 1.56 -10.88
N THR A 209 13.11 0.36 -11.03
CA THR A 209 11.89 0.16 -11.81
C THR A 209 10.71 0.91 -11.17
N ALA A 210 10.51 0.75 -9.86
CA ALA A 210 9.47 1.47 -9.12
C ALA A 210 9.64 2.99 -9.26
N ARG A 211 10.86 3.51 -9.11
CA ARG A 211 11.16 4.93 -9.28
C ARG A 211 10.90 5.43 -10.70
N ARG A 212 11.27 4.66 -11.73
CA ARG A 212 11.02 5.03 -13.13
C ARG A 212 9.53 5.19 -13.39
N ILE A 213 8.72 4.23 -12.95
CA ILE A 213 7.26 4.26 -13.12
C ILE A 213 6.64 5.40 -12.30
N ALA A 214 7.12 5.67 -11.08
CA ALA A 214 6.64 6.82 -10.29
C ALA A 214 6.85 8.16 -11.02
N ASN A 215 7.97 8.31 -11.73
CA ASN A 215 8.21 9.50 -12.55
C ASN A 215 7.32 9.59 -13.81
N GLU A 216 6.73 8.47 -14.26
CA GLU A 216 5.76 8.48 -15.36
C GLU A 216 4.39 8.98 -14.88
N VAL A 217 4.02 8.75 -13.61
CA VAL A 217 2.79 9.30 -12.99
C VAL A 217 2.89 10.80 -12.75
N GLN A 218 4.11 11.33 -12.57
CA GLN A 218 4.34 12.76 -12.35
C GLN A 218 4.14 13.61 -13.63
N LYS A 219 4.25 12.99 -14.80
CA LYS A 219 4.17 13.66 -16.12
C LYS A 219 2.77 13.64 -16.68
#